data_AF-A0A441WP56-F1
#
_entry.id   AF-A0A441WP56-F1
#
_cell.length_a   1.000
_cell.length_b   1.000
_cell.length_c   1.000
_cell.angle_alpha   90.00
_cell.angle_beta   90.00
_cell.angle_gamma   90.00
#
_symmetry.space_group_name_H-M   'P 1'
#
loop_
_entity.id
_entity.type
_entity.pdbx_description
1 polymer ?
#
loop_
_entity_poly.entity_id
_entity_poly.type
_entity_poly.pdbx_seq_one_letter_code
_entity_poly.pdbx_strand_id
1 'polypeptide(L)'
;MPHAPVGPVVNKDEEALARPFVKCLLRLIRTQDSFGLWEGNSDAELLAEFIITKEQQCATPLIGHPDSDALWRLDMFYTAVALAIEERSGVSTSPIIGMKPLGASGGWSFYRDVHRFGFETFRKLAEAGTKLVDDATAAIEA
;
A
#
# COMPACT_ATOMS: atom_id res chain seq x y z
N MET A 1 23.80 -10.90 -30.85
CA MET A 1 22.76 -9.87 -30.66
C MET A 1 23.17 -9.05 -29.43
N PRO A 2 23.54 -7.76 -29.54
CA PRO A 2 23.83 -6.96 -28.36
C PRO A 2 22.51 -6.46 -27.77
N HIS A 3 22.30 -6.73 -26.47
CA HIS A 3 21.17 -6.23 -25.71
C HIS A 3 21.32 -4.72 -25.54
N ALA A 4 20.28 -3.97 -25.88
CA ALA A 4 20.24 -2.52 -25.79
C ALA A 4 20.47 -2.03 -24.34
N PRO A 5 21.13 -0.89 -24.12
CA PRO A 5 21.29 -0.32 -22.79
C PRO A 5 19.94 0.15 -22.27
N VAL A 6 19.47 -0.46 -21.18
CA VAL A 6 18.33 0.04 -20.42
C VAL A 6 18.69 1.43 -19.89
N GLY A 7 17.96 2.44 -20.37
CA GLY A 7 18.10 3.83 -19.94
C GLY A 7 17.70 4.03 -18.47
N PRO A 8 17.96 5.23 -17.91
CA PRO A 8 17.95 5.50 -16.47
C PRO A 8 16.51 5.59 -15.92
N VAL A 9 15.88 4.44 -15.66
CA VAL A 9 14.62 4.38 -14.89
C VAL A 9 14.88 4.54 -13.38
N VAL A 10 16.13 4.36 -12.93
CA VAL A 10 16.48 4.21 -11.51
C VAL A 10 16.30 5.48 -10.65
N ASN A 11 16.27 6.70 -11.22
CA ASN A 11 16.27 7.91 -10.37
C ASN A 11 14.92 8.26 -9.73
N LYS A 12 13.79 7.99 -10.41
CA LYS A 12 12.47 8.43 -9.92
C LYS A 12 11.87 7.50 -8.87
N ASP A 13 12.20 6.22 -8.97
CA ASP A 13 11.71 5.22 -8.03
C ASP A 13 12.44 5.32 -6.69
N GLU A 14 13.75 5.64 -6.69
CA GLU A 14 14.50 5.91 -5.46
C GLU A 14 13.96 7.12 -4.68
N GLU A 15 13.57 8.21 -5.35
CA GLU A 15 12.94 9.36 -4.69
C GLU A 15 11.60 8.99 -4.04
N ALA A 16 10.81 8.13 -4.69
CA ALA A 16 9.56 7.63 -4.13
C ALA A 16 9.82 6.72 -2.92
N LEU A 17 10.81 5.83 -3.00
CA LEU A 17 11.25 4.94 -1.92
C LEU A 17 11.81 5.72 -0.71
N ALA A 18 12.41 6.88 -0.95
CA ALA A 18 12.97 7.72 0.11
C ALA A 18 11.90 8.41 0.96
N ARG A 19 10.63 8.47 0.51
CA ARG A 19 9.55 9.18 1.21
C ARG A 19 9.24 8.55 2.57
N PRO A 20 8.92 9.38 3.59
CA PRO A 20 8.67 8.89 4.95
C PRO A 20 7.52 7.87 4.99
N PHE A 21 6.43 8.14 4.28
CA PHE A 21 5.31 7.20 4.17
C PHE A 21 5.73 5.82 3.63
N VAL A 22 6.56 5.79 2.58
CA VAL A 22 6.98 4.53 1.95
C VAL A 22 7.91 3.74 2.87
N LYS A 23 8.79 4.43 3.61
CA LYS A 23 9.62 3.81 4.66
C LYS A 23 8.77 3.24 5.81
N CYS A 24 7.70 3.92 6.22
CA CYS A 24 6.76 3.41 7.21
C CYS A 24 6.07 2.14 6.71
N LEU A 25 5.59 2.15 5.46
CA LEU A 25 4.96 0.99 4.84
C LEU A 25 5.90 -0.22 4.76
N LEU A 26 7.14 -0.03 4.29
CA LEU A 26 8.16 -1.09 4.24
C LEU A 26 8.47 -1.67 5.63
N ARG A 27 8.58 -0.80 6.65
CA ARG A 27 8.83 -1.24 8.03
C ARG A 27 7.67 -2.06 8.57
N LEU A 28 6.43 -1.63 8.31
CA LEU A 28 5.22 -2.36 8.71
C LEU A 28 5.20 -3.76 8.08
N ILE A 29 5.42 -3.83 6.76
CA ILE A 29 5.45 -5.08 6.01
C ILE A 29 6.49 -6.05 6.60
N ARG A 30 7.72 -5.58 6.81
CA ARG A 30 8.79 -6.42 7.41
C ARG A 30 8.50 -6.83 8.85
N THR A 31 7.75 -6.03 9.59
CA THR A 31 7.35 -6.35 10.96
C THR A 31 6.24 -7.40 10.99
N GLN A 32 5.36 -7.40 9.99
CA GLN A 32 4.30 -8.41 9.84
C GLN A 32 4.76 -9.72 9.19
N ASP A 33 5.90 -9.72 8.48
CA ASP A 33 6.53 -10.92 7.91
C ASP A 33 7.11 -11.84 9.00
N SER A 34 6.24 -12.39 9.84
CA SER A 34 6.60 -13.28 10.96
C SER A 34 7.16 -14.62 10.48
N PHE A 35 6.89 -15.00 9.22
CA PHE A 35 7.34 -16.25 8.63
C PHE A 35 8.64 -16.10 7.81
N GLY A 36 9.19 -14.88 7.70
CA GLY A 36 10.40 -14.63 6.92
C GLY A 36 10.24 -14.95 5.44
N LEU A 37 9.00 -14.93 4.92
CA LEU A 37 8.74 -15.23 3.50
C LEU A 37 9.44 -14.21 2.61
N TRP A 38 9.62 -13.00 3.13
CA TRP A 38 10.13 -11.87 2.39
C TRP A 38 11.55 -11.49 2.84
N GLU A 39 12.18 -12.33 3.67
CA GLU A 39 13.54 -12.17 4.16
C GLU A 39 14.53 -12.29 2.99
N GLY A 40 15.13 -11.16 2.59
CA GLY A 40 16.05 -11.07 1.45
C GLY A 40 15.50 -10.37 0.20
N ASN A 41 14.21 -10.04 0.16
CA ASN A 41 13.64 -9.23 -0.92
C ASN A 41 14.06 -7.76 -0.77
N SER A 42 14.37 -7.13 -1.90
CA SER A 42 14.70 -5.71 -1.95
C SER A 42 13.47 -4.85 -1.64
N ASP A 43 13.65 -3.64 -1.11
CA ASP A 43 12.53 -2.73 -0.81
C ASP A 43 11.62 -2.48 -2.02
N ALA A 44 12.22 -2.41 -3.21
CA ALA A 44 11.49 -2.27 -4.47
C ALA A 44 10.64 -3.50 -4.82
N GLU A 45 11.12 -4.71 -4.50
CA GLU A 45 10.38 -5.97 -4.76
C GLU A 45 9.17 -6.08 -3.83
N LEU A 46 9.34 -5.73 -2.56
CA LEU A 46 8.23 -5.70 -1.59
C LEU A 46 7.12 -4.74 -1.99
N LEU A 47 7.51 -3.57 -2.49
CA LEU A 47 6.53 -2.57 -2.92
C LEU A 47 5.96 -2.87 -4.30
N ALA A 48 6.62 -3.71 -5.12
CA ALA A 48 6.13 -4.09 -6.43
C ALA A 48 4.76 -4.78 -6.36
N GLU A 49 4.45 -5.44 -5.25
CA GLU A 49 3.12 -6.00 -4.97
C GLU A 49 2.01 -4.94 -4.97
N PHE A 50 2.32 -3.73 -4.55
CA PHE A 50 1.36 -2.62 -4.57
C PHE A 50 1.26 -1.97 -5.95
N ILE A 51 2.13 -2.35 -6.89
CA ILE A 51 2.15 -1.82 -8.26
C ILE A 51 1.38 -2.77 -9.17
N ILE A 52 0.14 -2.38 -9.51
CA ILE A 52 -0.74 -3.17 -10.36
C ILE A 52 -0.92 -2.44 -11.69
N THR A 53 -0.76 -3.16 -12.80
CA THR A 53 -1.02 -2.59 -14.12
C THR A 53 -2.51 -2.28 -14.30
N LYS A 54 -2.83 -1.24 -15.10
CA LYS A 54 -4.22 -0.92 -15.44
C LYS A 54 -4.96 -2.09 -16.08
N GLU A 55 -4.26 -2.93 -16.82
CA GLU A 55 -4.82 -4.12 -17.44
C GLU A 55 -5.22 -5.16 -16.39
N GLN A 56 -4.38 -5.39 -15.38
CA GLN A 56 -4.71 -6.25 -14.24
C GLN A 56 -5.90 -5.70 -13.44
N GLN A 57 -5.91 -4.39 -13.13
CA GLN A 57 -7.06 -3.77 -12.47
C GLN A 57 -8.34 -3.91 -13.30
N CYS A 58 -8.24 -3.77 -14.63
CA CYS A 58 -9.39 -3.87 -15.50
C CYS A 58 -9.90 -5.31 -15.64
N ALA A 59 -8.99 -6.27 -15.65
CA ALA A 59 -9.27 -7.70 -15.73
C ALA A 59 -9.87 -8.26 -14.43
N THR A 60 -9.64 -7.63 -13.27
CA THR A 60 -10.22 -8.11 -12.01
C THR A 60 -11.74 -7.92 -12.02
N PRO A 61 -12.53 -9.02 -11.99
CA PRO A 61 -13.98 -8.94 -11.98
C PRO A 61 -14.47 -8.26 -10.69
N LEU A 62 -15.37 -7.28 -10.85
CA LEU A 62 -15.92 -6.49 -9.74
C LEU A 62 -16.90 -7.28 -8.85
N ILE A 63 -17.32 -8.47 -9.30
CA ILE A 63 -18.32 -9.32 -8.66
C ILE A 63 -17.61 -10.57 -8.16
N GLY A 64 -17.51 -10.73 -6.84
CA GLY A 64 -16.89 -11.89 -6.20
C GLY A 64 -16.23 -11.54 -4.86
N HIS A 65 -15.70 -12.55 -4.17
CA HIS A 65 -14.86 -12.34 -2.98
C HIS A 65 -13.57 -11.63 -3.38
N PRO A 66 -13.17 -10.55 -2.69
CA PRO A 66 -11.88 -9.89 -2.93
C PRO A 66 -10.74 -10.88 -2.76
N ASP A 67 -9.76 -10.76 -3.66
CA ASP A 67 -8.53 -11.53 -3.59
C ASP A 67 -7.79 -11.20 -2.28
N SER A 68 -7.25 -12.24 -1.62
CA SER A 68 -6.59 -12.11 -0.32
C SER A 68 -5.43 -11.13 -0.35
N ASP A 69 -4.69 -11.07 -1.46
CA ASP A 69 -3.57 -10.14 -1.64
C ASP A 69 -4.07 -8.69 -1.74
N ALA A 70 -5.22 -8.46 -2.38
CA ALA A 70 -5.81 -7.13 -2.49
C ALA A 70 -6.30 -6.61 -1.13
N LEU A 71 -6.90 -7.48 -0.32
CA LEU A 71 -7.26 -7.16 1.07
C LEU A 71 -6.03 -6.84 1.91
N TRP A 72 -4.99 -7.67 1.82
CA TRP A 72 -3.74 -7.47 2.55
C TRP A 72 -3.06 -6.16 2.16
N ARG A 73 -2.99 -5.82 0.87
CA ARG A 73 -2.45 -4.53 0.39
C ARG A 73 -3.22 -3.34 0.93
N LEU A 74 -4.56 -3.42 0.94
CA LEU A 74 -5.41 -2.37 1.49
C LEU A 74 -5.12 -2.17 2.97
N ASP A 75 -5.10 -3.27 3.73
CA ASP A 75 -4.82 -3.27 5.16
C ASP A 75 -3.44 -2.67 5.48
N MET A 76 -2.40 -3.14 4.79
CA MET A 76 -1.04 -2.62 4.95
C MET A 76 -0.96 -1.13 4.63
N PHE A 77 -1.59 -0.69 3.54
CA PHE A 77 -1.53 0.69 3.10
C PHE A 77 -2.16 1.63 4.13
N TYR A 78 -3.38 1.36 4.58
CA TYR A 78 -4.07 2.23 5.54
C TYR A 78 -3.51 2.13 6.96
N THR A 79 -3.00 0.97 7.35
CA THR A 79 -2.25 0.82 8.61
C THR A 79 -0.97 1.66 8.56
N ALA A 80 -0.25 1.67 7.44
CA ALA A 80 0.90 2.54 7.26
C ALA A 80 0.53 4.03 7.26
N VAL A 81 -0.64 4.41 6.71
CA VAL A 81 -1.15 5.79 6.79
C VAL A 81 -1.39 6.19 8.24
N ALA A 82 -2.09 5.34 9.01
CA ALA A 82 -2.36 5.59 10.42
C ALA A 82 -1.08 5.73 11.26
N LEU A 83 -0.10 4.84 11.04
CA LEU A 83 1.21 4.93 11.69
C LEU A 83 1.98 6.20 11.30
N ALA A 84 1.91 6.61 10.04
CA ALA A 84 2.57 7.82 9.57
C ALA A 84 1.90 9.10 10.10
N ILE A 85 0.58 9.09 10.31
CA ILE A 85 -0.15 10.18 10.98
C ILE A 85 0.27 10.24 12.45
N GLU A 86 0.32 9.11 13.15
CA GLU A 86 0.77 9.03 14.54
C GLU A 86 2.20 9.53 14.70
N GLU A 87 3.13 9.16 13.79
CA GLU A 87 4.51 9.64 13.82
C GLU A 87 4.61 11.17 13.66
N ARG A 88 3.78 11.77 12.80
CA ARG A 88 3.82 13.22 12.55
C ARG A 88 3.07 14.06 13.57
N SER A 89 1.88 13.62 13.96
CA SER A 89 0.97 14.37 14.81
C SER A 89 1.17 14.04 16.30
N GLY A 90 1.72 12.86 16.62
CA GLY A 90 1.80 12.34 17.99
C GLY A 90 0.45 11.88 18.55
N VAL A 91 -0.62 11.97 17.75
CA VAL A 91 -1.96 11.49 18.10
C VAL A 91 -2.09 10.05 17.65
N SER A 92 -2.45 9.17 18.59
CA SER A 92 -2.65 7.76 18.24
C SER A 92 -3.91 7.60 17.41
N THR A 93 -3.71 7.33 16.12
CA THR A 93 -4.78 6.96 15.21
C THR A 93 -4.76 5.45 15.04
N SER A 94 -5.72 4.76 15.65
CA SER A 94 -5.93 3.34 15.33
C SER A 94 -6.55 3.23 13.94
N PRO A 95 -5.99 2.43 13.01
CA PRO A 95 -6.64 2.17 11.75
C PRO A 95 -7.99 1.50 12.04
N ILE A 96 -9.09 2.21 11.80
CA ILE A 96 -10.47 1.71 12.01
C ILE A 96 -10.84 0.60 11.01
N ILE A 97 -9.92 0.25 10.10
CA ILE A 97 -10.06 -0.87 9.18
C ILE A 97 -9.77 -2.15 9.98
N GLY A 98 -10.71 -2.52 10.84
CA GLY A 98 -10.76 -3.86 11.41
C GLY A 98 -11.14 -4.84 10.31
N MET A 99 -10.19 -5.30 9.50
CA MET A 99 -10.38 -6.41 8.57
C MET A 99 -10.37 -7.75 9.32
N LYS A 100 -11.35 -7.93 10.22
CA LYS A 100 -11.67 -9.27 10.71
C LYS A 100 -12.65 -9.91 9.71
N PRO A 101 -12.46 -11.18 9.31
CA PRO A 101 -13.53 -11.95 8.73
C PRO A 101 -14.63 -12.10 9.80
N LEU A 102 -15.63 -11.22 9.75
CA LEU A 102 -16.83 -11.38 10.55
C LEU A 102 -17.59 -12.56 9.92
N GLY A 103 -17.55 -13.70 10.62
CA GLY A 103 -17.88 -15.01 10.06
C GLY A 103 -19.22 -15.10 9.32
N ALA A 104 -19.28 -16.05 8.38
CA ALA A 104 -20.43 -16.77 7.82
C ALA A 104 -21.70 -16.03 7.34
N SER A 105 -21.88 -14.72 7.53
CA SER A 105 -23.09 -14.02 7.09
C SER A 105 -22.80 -12.60 6.60
N GLY A 106 -22.44 -12.50 5.32
CA GLY A 106 -22.80 -11.37 4.47
C GLY A 106 -22.26 -9.99 4.83
N GLY A 107 -21.21 -9.56 4.10
CA GLY A 107 -21.11 -8.16 3.70
C GLY A 107 -19.70 -7.57 3.67
N TRP A 108 -18.92 -7.86 2.62
CA TRP A 108 -17.88 -6.92 2.16
C TRP A 108 -18.54 -5.71 1.45
N SER A 109 -19.41 -4.98 2.16
CA SER A 109 -20.29 -3.98 1.53
C SER A 109 -19.69 -2.58 1.39
N PHE A 110 -18.49 -2.32 1.91
CA PHE A 110 -17.95 -0.95 1.96
C PHE A 110 -16.86 -0.63 0.95
N TYR A 111 -16.29 -1.63 0.26
CA TYR A 111 -15.29 -1.37 -0.75
C TYR A 111 -15.61 -2.16 -2.01
N ARG A 112 -16.52 -1.58 -2.80
CA ARG A 112 -16.91 -2.09 -4.13
C ARG A 112 -15.70 -2.23 -5.09
N ASP A 113 -14.53 -1.68 -4.71
CA ASP A 113 -13.29 -1.61 -5.48
C ASP A 113 -12.05 -2.22 -4.77
N VAL A 114 -12.17 -2.99 -3.67
CA VAL A 114 -10.97 -3.63 -3.04
C VAL A 114 -10.17 -4.43 -4.06
N HIS A 115 -10.87 -5.13 -4.94
CA HIS A 115 -10.33 -5.96 -6.01
C HIS A 115 -9.34 -5.24 -6.95
N ARG A 116 -9.48 -3.92 -7.09
CA ARG A 116 -8.62 -3.10 -7.96
C ARG A 116 -7.56 -2.35 -7.17
N PHE A 117 -7.48 -2.55 -5.86
CA PHE A 117 -6.58 -1.78 -5.01
C PHE A 117 -5.12 -2.02 -5.39
N GLY A 118 -4.48 -0.97 -5.89
CA GLY A 118 -3.12 -0.95 -6.37
C GLY A 118 -2.81 0.37 -7.08
N PHE A 119 -1.53 0.62 -7.33
CA PHE A 119 -1.06 1.86 -7.94
C PHE A 119 -0.32 1.57 -9.24
N GLU A 120 -0.36 2.50 -10.19
CA GLU A 120 0.36 2.31 -11.46
C GLU A 120 1.89 2.46 -11.31
N THR A 121 2.36 3.17 -10.28
CA THR A 121 3.79 3.46 -10.04
C THR A 121 4.07 3.71 -8.56
N PHE A 122 5.31 3.49 -8.12
CA PHE A 122 5.75 3.81 -6.75
C PHE A 122 5.50 5.27 -6.37
N ARG A 123 5.69 6.17 -7.33
CA ARG A 123 5.41 7.60 -7.14
C ARG A 123 3.95 7.84 -6.77
N LYS A 124 3.00 7.24 -7.48
CA LYS A 124 1.57 7.41 -7.19
C LYS A 124 1.19 6.85 -5.82
N LEU A 125 1.75 5.70 -5.45
CA LEU A 125 1.59 5.13 -4.10
C LEU A 125 2.08 6.12 -3.04
N ALA A 126 3.29 6.65 -3.24
CA ALA A 126 3.91 7.56 -2.29
C ALA A 126 3.19 8.91 -2.20
N GLU A 127 2.72 9.46 -3.33
CA GLU A 127 1.92 10.68 -3.38
C GLU A 127 0.56 10.49 -2.69
N ALA A 128 -0.14 9.39 -2.96
CA ALA A 128 -1.43 9.11 -2.35
C ALA A 128 -1.33 8.95 -0.83
N GLY A 129 -0.36 8.15 -0.35
CA GLY A 129 -0.13 7.97 1.08
C GLY A 129 0.28 9.27 1.77
N THR A 130 1.22 10.02 1.17
CA THR A 130 1.65 11.31 1.73
C THR A 130 0.50 12.31 1.79
N LYS A 131 -0.35 12.37 0.77
CA LYS A 131 -1.52 13.26 0.74
C LYS A 131 -2.52 12.92 1.85
N LEU A 132 -2.80 11.63 2.09
CA LEU A 132 -3.70 11.22 3.17
C LEU A 132 -3.15 11.59 4.54
N VAL A 133 -1.85 11.40 4.75
CA VAL A 133 -1.18 11.78 6.01
C VAL A 133 -1.22 13.29 6.21
N ASP A 134 -0.96 14.07 5.16
CA ASP A 134 -0.98 15.54 5.19
C ASP A 134 -2.38 16.08 5.49
N ASP A 135 -3.41 15.59 4.78
CA ASP A 135 -4.82 15.98 4.98
C ASP A 135 -5.30 15.64 6.39
N ALA A 136 -4.98 14.44 6.88
CA ALA A 136 -5.33 14.03 8.23
C ALA A 136 -4.59 14.85 9.29
N THR A 137 -3.30 15.15 9.09
CA THR A 137 -2.53 16.01 10.02
C THR A 137 -3.12 17.42 10.05
N ALA A 138 -3.43 17.99 8.89
CA ALA A 138 -4.08 19.30 8.79
C ALA A 138 -5.45 19.34 9.48
N ALA A 139 -6.24 18.26 9.38
CA ALA A 139 -7.53 18.16 10.07
C ALA A 139 -7.39 18.03 11.60
N ILE A 140 -6.29 17.48 12.10
CA ILE A 140 -6.01 17.37 13.55
C ILE A 140 -5.56 18.74 14.12
N GLU A 141 -4.85 19.53 13.33
CA GLU A 141 -4.36 20.86 13.72
C GLU A 141 -5.41 21.99 13.56
N ALA A 142 -6.54 21.71 12.91
CA ALA A 142 -7.60 22.67 12.59
C ALA A 142 -8.60 22.94 13.75
#